data_AF-A0A3C2E2Z0-F1
#
_entry.id   AF-A0A3C2E2Z0-F1
#
_cell.length_a   1.000
_cell.length_b   1.000
_cell.length_c   1.000
_cell.angle_alpha   90.00
_cell.angle_beta   90.00
_cell.angle_gamma   90.00
#
_symmetry.space_group_name_H-M   'P 1'
#
loop_
_entity.id
_entity.type
_entity.pdbx_description
1 polymer ?
#
loop_
_entity_poly.entity_id
_entity_poly.type
_entity_poly.pdbx_seq_one_letter_code
_entity_poly.pdbx_strand_id
1 'polypeptide(L)'
;FYLEFHSTMIQASGPLPSSRIDSFAEAAGIDVAQMREDMNDPAIEAHLEDVYRLGRMLGADGTPFFIVDGTPIPGANMEALNTALDAALEG
;
A
#
# COMPACT_ATOMS: atom_id res chain seq x y z
N PHE A 1 11.73 8.16 -4.81
CA PHE A 1 11.95 7.44 -3.55
C PHE A 1 10.74 6.62 -3.11
N TYR A 2 9.55 7.21 -2.91
CA TYR A 2 8.38 6.44 -2.44
C TYR A 2 8.07 5.18 -3.26
N LEU A 3 7.85 5.30 -4.58
CA LEU A 3 7.47 4.16 -5.43
C LEU A 3 8.53 3.05 -5.47
N GLU A 4 9.80 3.42 -5.45
CA GLU A 4 10.91 2.47 -5.43
C GLU A 4 10.96 1.71 -4.10
N PHE A 5 10.90 2.43 -2.98
CA PHE A 5 10.86 1.82 -1.65
C PHE A 5 9.62 0.96 -1.44
N HIS A 6 8.44 1.45 -1.86
CA HIS A 6 7.19 0.70 -1.88
C HIS A 6 7.32 -0.60 -2.69
N SER A 7 7.85 -0.52 -3.91
CA SER A 7 8.02 -1.68 -4.79
C SER A 7 8.95 -2.73 -4.17
N THR A 8 10.06 -2.29 -3.58
CA THR A 8 11.00 -3.17 -2.87
C THR A 8 10.33 -3.86 -1.68
N MET A 9 9.56 -3.12 -0.88
CA MET A 9 8.85 -3.67 0.28
C MET A 9 7.79 -4.70 -0.11
N ILE A 10 7.02 -4.45 -1.17
CA ILE A 10 5.99 -5.37 -1.68
C ILE A 10 6.61 -6.64 -2.28
N GLN A 11 7.74 -6.52 -2.98
CA GLN A 11 8.42 -7.65 -3.61
C GLN A 11 9.27 -8.47 -2.64
N ALA A 12 9.57 -7.93 -1.45
CA ALA A 12 10.38 -8.59 -0.46
C ALA A 12 9.70 -9.86 0.05
N SER A 13 10.38 -10.99 -0.08
CA SER A 13 9.95 -12.25 0.53
C SER A 13 10.35 -12.31 2.01
N GLY A 14 9.50 -12.92 2.83
CA GLY A 14 9.78 -13.15 4.26
C GLY A 14 9.62 -11.90 5.15
N PRO A 15 9.97 -12.00 6.45
CA PRO A 15 9.73 -10.94 7.42
C PRO A 15 10.50 -9.64 7.12
N LEU A 16 9.93 -8.52 7.55
CA LEU A 16 10.50 -7.17 7.40
C LEU A 16 10.84 -6.57 8.77
N PRO A 17 11.90 -7.04 9.45
CA PRO A 17 12.37 -6.40 10.68
C PRO A 17 12.91 -4.99 10.37
N SER A 18 12.96 -4.13 11.38
CA SER A 18 13.39 -2.73 11.24
C SER A 18 14.69 -2.55 10.46
N SER A 19 15.72 -3.37 10.74
CA SER A 19 17.01 -3.29 10.05
C SER A 19 16.93 -3.59 8.55
N ARG A 20 16.02 -4.46 8.12
CA ARG A 20 15.80 -4.77 6.70
C ARG A 20 15.06 -3.62 6.00
N ILE A 21 14.10 -3.01 6.69
CA ILE A 21 13.39 -1.81 6.22
C ILE A 21 14.38 -0.66 6.03
N ASP A 22 15.26 -0.43 7.02
CA ASP A 22 16.30 0.61 6.94
C ASP A 22 17.23 0.38 5.76
N SER A 23 17.71 -0.86 5.56
CA SER A 23 18.56 -1.20 4.41
C SER A 23 17.88 -0.94 3.06
N PHE A 24 16.58 -1.22 2.95
CA PHE A 24 15.81 -0.92 1.73
C PHE A 24 15.63 0.59 1.52
N ALA A 25 15.44 1.35 2.60
CA ALA A 25 15.34 2.80 2.55
C ALA A 25 16.69 3.43 2.10
N GLU A 26 17.81 2.99 2.68
CA GLU A 26 19.16 3.42 2.27
C GLU A 26 19.43 3.12 0.79
N ALA A 27 19.09 1.91 0.33
CA ALA A 27 19.26 1.51 -1.05
C ALA A 27 18.44 2.38 -2.03
N ALA A 28 17.27 2.84 -1.59
CA ALA A 28 16.43 3.78 -2.33
C ALA A 28 16.87 5.25 -2.17
N GLY A 29 17.96 5.55 -1.47
CA GLY A 29 18.48 6.91 -1.27
C GLY A 29 17.69 7.73 -0.24
N ILE A 30 16.92 7.09 0.64
CA ILE A 30 16.18 7.74 1.72
C ILE A 30 17.12 7.93 2.92
N ASP A 31 17.09 9.11 3.53
CA ASP A 31 17.72 9.34 4.83
C ASP A 31 16.95 8.58 5.92
N VAL A 32 17.54 7.53 6.46
CA VAL A 32 16.91 6.67 7.46
C VAL A 32 16.64 7.42 8.76
N ALA A 33 17.52 8.33 9.17
CA ALA A 33 17.32 9.08 10.41
C ALA A 33 16.10 9.99 10.29
N GLN A 34 16.00 10.72 9.18
CA GLN A 34 14.83 11.55 8.88
C GLN A 34 13.56 10.69 8.73
N MET A 35 13.62 9.57 7.99
CA MET A 35 12.48 8.67 7.83
C MET A 35 11.95 8.18 9.19
N ARG A 36 12.84 7.80 10.11
CA ARG A 36 12.47 7.32 11.44
C ARG A 36 11.88 8.42 12.32
N GLU A 37 12.33 9.66 12.16
CA GLU A 37 11.72 10.81 12.82
C GLU A 37 10.31 11.06 12.26
N ASP A 38 10.20 11.16 10.94
CA ASP A 38 8.95 11.41 10.21
C ASP A 38 7.89 10.35 10.50
N MET A 39 8.28 9.08 10.71
CA MET A 39 7.37 7.99 11.09
C MET A 39 6.55 8.26 12.36
N ASN A 40 6.97 9.19 13.22
CA ASN A 40 6.26 9.56 14.44
C ASN A 40 5.28 10.74 14.24
N ASP A 41 5.17 11.28 13.02
CA ASP A 41 4.23 12.34 12.72
C ASP A 41 2.78 11.85 12.96
N PRO A 42 1.99 12.53 13.80
CA PRO A 42 0.57 12.20 14.02
C PRO A 42 -0.26 12.12 12.73
N ALA A 43 0.14 12.81 11.67
CA ALA A 43 -0.51 12.72 10.36
C ALA A 43 -0.41 11.32 9.74
N ILE A 44 0.67 10.57 10.01
CA ILE A 44 0.83 9.19 9.55
C ILE A 44 -0.13 8.26 10.30
N GLU A 45 -0.23 8.42 11.62
CA GLU A 45 -1.19 7.64 12.42
C GLU A 45 -2.64 7.91 11.96
N ALA A 46 -2.99 9.18 11.79
CA ALA A 46 -4.31 9.56 11.28
C ALA A 46 -4.60 8.97 9.90
N HIS A 47 -3.60 8.94 9.00
CA HIS A 47 -3.74 8.31 7.70
C HIS A 47 -4.01 6.80 7.80
N LEU A 48 -3.28 6.09 8.68
CA LEU A 48 -3.50 4.66 8.93
C LEU A 48 -4.92 4.41 9.44
N GLU A 49 -5.38 5.17 10.44
CA GLU A 49 -6.73 5.08 10.99
C GLU A 49 -7.82 5.29 9.92
N ASP A 50 -7.65 6.30 9.06
CA ASP A 50 -8.56 6.60 7.97
C ASP A 50 -8.63 5.47 6.94
N VAL A 51 -7.49 4.90 6.56
CA VAL A 51 -7.43 3.76 5.63
C VAL A 51 -8.06 2.51 6.26
N TYR A 52 -7.81 2.22 7.53
CA TYR A 52 -8.47 1.11 8.24
C TYR A 52 -9.98 1.31 8.32
N ARG A 53 -10.44 2.53 8.62
CA ARG A 53 -11.87 2.86 8.66
C ARG A 53 -12.52 2.68 7.30
N LEU A 54 -11.88 3.17 6.23
CA LEU A 54 -12.34 3.01 4.86
C LEU A 54 -12.43 1.53 4.48
N GLY A 55 -11.39 0.74 4.77
CA GLY A 55 -11.41 -0.71 4.53
C GLY A 55 -12.60 -1.41 5.17
N ARG A 56 -12.88 -1.12 6.45
CA ARG A 56 -14.06 -1.67 7.14
C ARG A 56 -15.38 -1.24 6.51
N MET A 57 -15.51 0.03 6.12
CA MET A 57 -16.73 0.54 5.46
C MET A 57 -16.99 -0.13 4.12
N LEU A 58 -15.94 -0.52 3.40
CA LEU A 58 -16.01 -1.19 2.11
C LEU A 58 -16.15 -2.71 2.21
N GLY A 59 -16.09 -3.29 3.41
CA GLY A 59 -16.07 -4.74 3.60
C GLY A 59 -14.76 -5.39 3.13
N ALA A 60 -13.64 -4.67 3.16
CA ALA A 60 -12.33 -5.22 2.86
C ALA A 60 -11.81 -6.01 4.07
N ASP A 61 -12.10 -7.32 4.07
CA ASP A 61 -11.70 -8.25 5.15
C ASP A 61 -10.23 -8.69 5.07
N GLY A 62 -9.50 -8.26 4.05
CA GLY A 62 -8.08 -8.56 3.86
C GLY A 62 -7.46 -7.81 2.69
N THR A 63 -6.14 -7.91 2.59
CA THR A 63 -5.34 -7.34 1.49
C THR A 63 -4.77 -8.44 0.60
N PRO A 64 -4.66 -8.24 -0.73
CA PRO A 64 -5.01 -7.01 -1.45
C PRO A 64 -6.52 -6.86 -1.69
N PHE A 65 -6.97 -5.63 -1.87
CA PHE A 65 -8.34 -5.25 -2.22
C PHE A 65 -8.28 -4.02 -3.13
N PHE A 66 -9.05 -4.00 -4.20
CA PHE A 66 -9.07 -2.92 -5.18
C PHE A 66 -10.47 -2.39 -5.41
N ILE A 67 -10.57 -1.15 -5.91
CA ILE A 67 -11.82 -0.56 -6.41
C ILE A 67 -11.52 0.08 -7.76
N VAL A 68 -12.35 -0.20 -8.76
CA VAL A 68 -12.29 0.44 -10.07
C VAL A 68 -13.68 0.99 -10.39
N ASP A 69 -13.79 2.32 -10.50
CA ASP A 69 -15.05 3.03 -10.75
C ASP A 69 -16.24 2.54 -9.88
N GLY A 70 -16.01 2.48 -8.57
CA GLY A 70 -17.02 2.00 -7.61
C GLY A 70 -17.22 0.47 -7.57
N THR A 71 -16.58 -0.29 -8.45
CA THR A 71 -16.62 -1.76 -8.46
C THR A 71 -15.55 -2.33 -7.51
N PRO A 72 -15.94 -3.00 -6.41
CA PRO A 72 -14.99 -3.63 -5.49
C PRO A 72 -14.46 -4.96 -6.03
N ILE A 73 -13.14 -5.16 -5.93
CA ILE A 73 -12.43 -6.37 -6.36
C ILE A 73 -11.64 -6.93 -5.16
N PRO A 74 -12.20 -7.90 -4.42
CA PRO A 74 -11.54 -8.49 -3.27
C PRO A 74 -10.46 -9.49 -3.69
N GLY A 75 -9.32 -9.45 -2.98
CA GLY A 75 -8.23 -10.40 -3.16
C GLY A 75 -7.40 -10.17 -4.42
N ALA A 76 -6.45 -11.08 -4.65
CA ALA A 76 -5.58 -11.05 -5.81
C ALA A 76 -6.28 -11.65 -7.04
N ASN A 77 -7.21 -10.89 -7.64
CA ASN A 77 -7.96 -11.30 -8.84
C ASN A 77 -7.69 -10.36 -10.01
N MET A 78 -6.67 -10.69 -10.81
CA MET A 78 -6.27 -9.87 -11.97
C MET A 78 -7.31 -9.89 -13.10
N GLU A 79 -8.04 -11.00 -13.30
CA GLU A 79 -9.06 -11.09 -14.34
C GLU A 79 -10.23 -10.12 -14.04
N ALA A 80 -10.71 -10.12 -12.79
CA ALA A 80 -11.75 -9.20 -12.35
C ALA A 80 -11.28 -7.75 -12.40
N LEU A 81 -10.03 -7.48 -12.04
CA LEU A 81 -9.44 -6.14 -12.10
C LEU A 81 -9.41 -5.61 -13.54
N ASN A 82 -8.92 -6.42 -14.49
CA ASN A 82 -8.88 -6.02 -15.90
C ASN A 82 -10.30 -5.83 -16.47
N THR A 83 -11.22 -6.74 -16.17
CA THR A 83 -12.62 -6.63 -16.60
C THR A 83 -13.26 -5.34 -16.10
N ALA A 84 -13.04 -4.98 -14.84
CA ALA A 84 -13.57 -3.74 -14.26
C ALA A 84 -12.93 -2.49 -14.87
N LEU A 85 -11.63 -2.55 -15.18
CA LEU A 85 -10.92 -1.46 -15.85
C LEU A 85 -11.45 -1.22 -17.26
N ASP A 86 -11.61 -2.28 -18.05
CA ASP A 86 -12.13 -2.18 -19.42
C ASP A 86 -13.54 -1.57 -19.42
N ALA A 87 -14.41 -2.02 -18.52
CA ALA A 87 -15.76 -1.48 -18.36
C ALA A 87 -15.76 0.02 -17.97
N ALA A 88 -14.85 0.44 -17.09
CA ALA A 88 -14.72 1.83 -16.66
C ALA A 88 -14.17 2.78 -17.73
N LEU A 89 -13.45 2.25 -18.72
CA LEU A 89 -12.91 3.03 -19.84
C LEU A 89 -13.89 3.15 -21.02
N GLU A 90 -14.88 2.26 -21.10
CA GLU A 90 -15.94 2.29 -22.12
C GLU A 90 -17.09 3.26 -21.80
N GLY A 91 -17.24 3.66 -20.52
CA GLY A 91 -18.24 4.62 -20.03
C GLY A 91 -17.80 6.08 -20.13
#